data_AF-A0AAU9K5R0-F1
#
_entry.id   AF-A0AAU9K5R0-F1
#
_cell.length_a   1.000
_cell.length_b   1.000
_cell.length_c   1.000
_cell.angle_alpha   90.00
_cell.angle_beta   90.00
_cell.angle_gamma   90.00
#
_symmetry.space_group_name_H-M   'P 1'
#
loop_
_entity.id
_entity.type
_entity.pdbx_description
1 polymer ?
#
loop_
_entity_poly.entity_id
_entity_poly.type
_entity_poly.pdbx_seq_one_letter_code
_entity_poly.pdbx_strand_id
1 'polypeptide(L)'
;MEPRNFILIMAVSENLGIGYQRVLPWKIPEDWEHLLKVIVAGPERNTFVMGRTSWEDSPKPFPNIRNIVVSRSLQSAEGADICTNLREAISISTGLCFIGGGCEIYRECLSPPLVQYCTQIYLTRISNTIKCDTFFPFNAKTLFQDPLVEGFSPTLISKTKSHLDYTYDFTIFSNNNLPRQPHCIEYPPHEEFQYLDLIKEIAFSKNLRVDEDGKEIATLFGKMIKFDLSMSFPLLTTRSLNWGEIVEKLVRGIRGEDEESERSDGLRNDIQFRYFQGQGIHQCTETINLIRNEPSSNKIMLRFGNSCETTCQFYVADGKLSSLVYQSSENIERMPYGIAFYSLFTCLVAQICGLKRGEFNYLIGVVECDLSSIEKLQNQIKRNPYPFPQIKLRENIESIDQFTPEDVELLRYFNHGEI
;
A
#
# COMPACT_ATOMS: atom_id res chain seq x y z
N MET A 1 26.60 -27.32 17.89
CA MET A 1 26.16 -26.07 18.54
C MET A 1 24.69 -25.89 18.23
N GLU A 2 23.91 -25.37 19.17
CA GLU A 2 22.52 -24.99 18.87
C GLU A 2 22.49 -23.78 17.93
N PRO A 3 21.49 -23.69 17.04
CA PRO A 3 21.31 -22.51 16.20
C PRO A 3 20.98 -21.28 17.06
N ARG A 4 21.56 -20.13 16.71
CA ARG A 4 21.12 -18.82 17.22
C ARG A 4 19.84 -18.37 16.49
N ASN A 5 19.14 -17.40 17.06
CA ASN A 5 18.05 -16.71 16.37
C ASN A 5 18.55 -16.02 15.11
N PHE A 6 17.72 -16.01 14.06
CA PHE A 6 18.02 -15.37 12.79
C PHE A 6 16.82 -14.62 12.22
N ILE A 7 17.09 -13.82 11.19
CA ILE A 7 16.15 -12.97 10.47
C ILE A 7 16.28 -13.29 8.99
N LEU A 8 15.16 -13.53 8.31
CA LEU A 8 15.15 -13.63 6.85
C LEU A 8 15.00 -12.24 6.25
N ILE A 9 15.69 -11.97 5.14
CA ILE A 9 15.50 -10.77 4.34
C ILE A 9 15.41 -11.13 2.86
N MET A 10 14.37 -10.69 2.18
CA MET A 10 14.07 -11.09 0.81
C MET A 10 13.16 -10.09 0.10
N ALA A 11 13.20 -10.14 -1.23
CA ALA A 11 12.26 -9.44 -2.11
C ALA A 11 11.58 -10.49 -3.00
N VAL A 12 10.26 -10.40 -3.14
CA VAL A 12 9.43 -11.42 -3.81
C VAL A 12 8.39 -10.75 -4.69
N SER A 13 8.27 -11.22 -5.94
CA SER A 13 7.23 -10.78 -6.87
C SER A 13 5.87 -11.39 -6.56
N GLU A 14 4.81 -10.85 -7.15
CA GLU A 14 3.42 -11.27 -6.89
C GLU A 14 3.22 -12.78 -7.09
N ASN A 15 3.81 -13.31 -8.16
CA ASN A 15 3.83 -14.74 -8.51
C ASN A 15 4.91 -15.54 -7.77
N LEU A 16 5.36 -15.07 -6.61
CA LEU A 16 6.34 -15.69 -5.73
C LEU A 16 7.75 -15.83 -6.34
N GLY A 17 8.07 -15.05 -7.36
CA GLY A 17 9.35 -15.09 -8.04
C GLY A 17 10.44 -14.34 -7.29
N ILE A 18 11.67 -14.87 -7.29
CA ILE A 18 12.83 -14.28 -6.61
C ILE A 18 14.08 -14.18 -7.51
N GLY A 19 14.05 -14.78 -8.70
CA GLY A 19 15.20 -14.84 -9.58
C GLY A 19 14.83 -15.25 -11.01
N TYR A 20 15.61 -14.74 -11.96
CA TYR A 20 15.58 -15.17 -13.36
C TYR A 20 17.01 -15.22 -13.89
N GLN A 21 17.42 -16.34 -14.47
CA GLN A 21 18.77 -16.52 -15.04
C GLN A 21 19.89 -16.13 -14.06
N ARG A 22 19.71 -16.45 -12.78
CA ARG A 22 20.61 -16.13 -11.65
C ARG A 22 20.71 -14.65 -11.26
N VAL A 23 19.96 -13.75 -11.90
CA VAL A 23 19.92 -12.33 -11.50
C VAL A 23 18.58 -11.98 -10.86
N LEU A 24 18.57 -10.86 -10.12
CA LEU A 24 17.32 -10.24 -9.67
C LEU A 24 16.52 -9.79 -10.90
N PRO A 25 15.23 -10.17 -11.00
CA PRO A 25 14.46 -9.92 -12.22
C PRO A 25 13.80 -8.54 -12.25
N TRP A 26 14.17 -7.66 -11.31
CA TRP A 26 13.70 -6.27 -11.21
C TRP A 26 14.85 -5.30 -10.97
N LYS A 27 14.58 -4.02 -11.20
CA LYS A 27 15.50 -2.90 -10.93
C LYS A 27 14.83 -1.91 -9.99
N ILE A 28 15.02 -2.12 -8.69
CA ILE A 28 14.49 -1.25 -7.63
C ILE A 28 15.69 -0.83 -6.74
N PRO A 29 16.32 0.32 -7.00
CA PRO A 29 17.46 0.79 -6.20
C PRO A 29 17.13 0.92 -4.70
N GLU A 30 15.90 1.31 -4.37
CA GLU A 30 15.47 1.52 -2.99
C GLU A 30 15.33 0.20 -2.21
N ASP A 31 15.07 -0.92 -2.87
CA ASP A 31 15.08 -2.26 -2.27
C ASP A 31 16.51 -2.68 -1.91
N TRP A 32 17.47 -2.38 -2.80
CA TRP A 32 18.89 -2.58 -2.52
C TRP A 32 19.38 -1.70 -1.36
N GLU A 33 19.00 -0.42 -1.34
CA GLU A 33 19.29 0.45 -0.20
C GLU A 33 18.64 -0.02 1.09
N HIS A 34 17.40 -0.54 1.01
CA HIS A 34 16.71 -1.12 2.15
C HIS A 34 17.49 -2.28 2.74
N LEU A 35 17.90 -3.25 1.92
CA LEU A 35 18.74 -4.36 2.33
C LEU A 35 19.96 -3.86 3.08
N LEU A 36 20.74 -2.97 2.46
CA LEU A 36 21.96 -2.42 3.06
C LEU A 36 21.71 -1.74 4.40
N LYS A 37 20.64 -0.93 4.51
CA LYS A 37 20.26 -0.23 5.76
C LYS A 37 19.91 -1.21 6.87
N VAL A 38 19.19 -2.30 6.57
CA VAL A 38 18.79 -3.30 7.57
C VAL A 38 19.99 -4.08 8.09
N ILE A 39 20.85 -4.57 7.20
CA ILE A 39 21.89 -5.53 7.59
C ILE A 39 23.04 -4.87 8.39
N VAL A 40 23.22 -3.55 8.26
CA VAL A 40 24.17 -2.77 9.07
C VAL A 40 23.55 -2.14 10.32
N ALA A 41 22.25 -2.37 10.58
CA ALA A 41 21.56 -1.74 11.70
C ALA A 41 22.08 -2.24 13.06
N GLY A 42 22.12 -1.33 14.04
CA GLY A 42 22.55 -1.63 15.40
C GLY A 42 24.05 -1.41 15.65
N PRO A 43 24.49 -1.53 16.91
CA PRO A 43 25.87 -1.21 17.31
C PRO A 43 26.87 -2.34 17.07
N GLU A 44 26.39 -3.56 16.82
CA GLU A 44 27.23 -4.75 16.66
C GLU A 44 27.53 -5.06 15.20
N ARG A 45 28.64 -5.76 14.96
CA ARG A 45 28.96 -6.31 13.64
C ARG A 45 28.06 -7.52 13.36
N ASN A 46 26.97 -7.27 12.64
CA ASN A 46 26.02 -8.29 12.20
C ASN A 46 26.64 -9.30 11.23
N THR A 47 25.90 -10.39 10.99
CA THR A 47 26.26 -11.45 10.05
C THR A 47 25.24 -11.53 8.92
N PHE A 48 25.71 -11.63 7.69
CA PHE A 48 24.89 -11.90 6.52
C PHE A 48 25.28 -13.24 5.90
N VAL A 49 24.31 -14.15 5.86
CA VAL A 49 24.46 -15.52 5.35
C VAL A 49 23.76 -15.64 4.00
N MET A 50 24.46 -16.19 3.01
CA MET A 50 23.88 -16.48 1.70
C MET A 50 24.45 -17.76 1.07
N GLY A 51 23.77 -18.29 0.07
CA GLY A 51 24.23 -19.46 -0.70
C GLY A 51 25.24 -19.10 -1.77
N ARG A 52 25.93 -20.10 -2.33
CA ARG A 52 26.97 -19.89 -3.36
C ARG A 52 26.48 -19.07 -4.57
N THR A 53 25.33 -19.40 -5.15
CA THR A 53 24.82 -18.67 -6.34
C THR A 53 24.59 -17.20 -6.01
N SER A 54 23.91 -16.91 -4.91
CA SER A 54 23.76 -15.54 -4.40
C SER A 54 25.13 -14.91 -4.10
N TRP A 55 26.13 -15.70 -3.66
CA TRP A 55 27.54 -15.31 -3.52
C TRP A 55 28.27 -15.01 -4.84
N GLU A 56 27.77 -15.40 -5.99
CA GLU A 56 28.42 -15.09 -7.28
C GLU A 56 27.80 -13.82 -7.90
N ASP A 57 26.54 -13.51 -7.56
CA ASP A 57 25.74 -12.51 -8.29
C ASP A 57 25.65 -11.12 -7.63
N SER A 58 26.06 -10.96 -6.37
CA SER A 58 25.98 -9.66 -5.66
C SER A 58 27.29 -8.86 -5.69
N PRO A 59 27.26 -7.52 -5.52
CA PRO A 59 28.46 -6.74 -5.27
C PRO A 59 29.01 -7.11 -3.88
N LYS A 60 30.18 -7.77 -3.85
CA LYS A 60 30.75 -8.40 -2.65
C LYS A 60 32.17 -7.92 -2.38
N PRO A 61 32.66 -8.10 -1.15
CA PRO A 61 31.92 -8.44 0.08
C PRO A 61 31.10 -7.24 0.59
N PHE A 62 30.05 -7.47 1.40
CA PHE A 62 29.36 -6.36 2.07
C PHE A 62 30.28 -5.75 3.15
N PRO A 63 30.60 -4.44 3.08
CA PRO A 63 31.51 -3.80 4.03
C PRO A 63 30.88 -3.73 5.42
N ASN A 64 31.71 -3.76 6.47
CA ASN A 64 31.29 -3.60 7.88
C ASN A 64 30.35 -4.69 8.43
N ILE A 65 30.17 -5.80 7.71
CA ILE A 65 29.37 -6.96 8.12
C ILE A 65 30.25 -8.20 8.04
N ARG A 66 29.90 -9.24 8.80
CA ARG A 66 30.48 -10.56 8.62
C ARG A 66 29.71 -11.31 7.51
N ASN A 67 30.40 -11.65 6.42
CA ASN A 67 29.81 -12.38 5.31
C ASN A 67 30.05 -13.88 5.51
N ILE A 68 29.02 -14.71 5.36
CA ILE A 68 29.15 -16.17 5.39
C ILE A 68 28.49 -16.77 4.14
N VAL A 69 29.24 -17.62 3.44
CA VAL A 69 28.77 -18.34 2.25
C VAL A 69 28.54 -19.80 2.61
N VAL A 70 27.31 -20.27 2.39
CA VAL A 70 26.97 -21.69 2.53
C VAL A 70 27.25 -22.40 1.20
N SER A 71 28.27 -23.25 1.18
CA SER A 71 28.66 -24.03 0.00
C SER A 71 29.47 -25.26 0.39
N ARG A 72 29.25 -26.36 -0.32
CA ARG A 72 30.06 -27.59 -0.20
C ARG A 72 31.21 -27.66 -1.21
N SER A 73 31.16 -26.86 -2.26
CA SER A 73 32.09 -26.93 -3.40
C SER A 73 33.00 -25.71 -3.52
N LEU A 74 32.68 -24.61 -2.82
CA LEU A 74 33.47 -23.39 -2.88
C LEU A 74 34.73 -23.55 -2.03
N GLN A 75 35.91 -23.31 -2.63
CA GLN A 75 37.20 -23.46 -1.93
C GLN A 75 37.65 -22.16 -1.26
N SER A 76 37.30 -20.99 -1.81
CA SER A 76 37.65 -19.69 -1.26
C SER A 76 36.58 -18.65 -1.59
N ALA A 77 36.40 -17.69 -0.69
CA ALA A 77 35.49 -16.56 -0.82
C ALA A 77 36.16 -15.35 -0.18
N GLU A 78 36.72 -14.45 -0.99
CA GLU A 78 37.45 -13.29 -0.48
C GLU A 78 36.52 -12.41 0.37
N GLY A 79 36.92 -12.14 1.61
CA GLY A 79 36.14 -11.33 2.55
C GLY A 79 34.92 -12.03 3.16
N ALA A 80 34.77 -13.35 3.01
CA ALA A 80 33.70 -14.14 3.62
C ALA A 80 34.18 -15.47 4.21
N ASP A 81 33.51 -15.91 5.28
CA ASP A 81 33.69 -17.27 5.80
C ASP A 81 32.91 -18.27 4.93
N ILE A 82 33.38 -19.52 4.86
CA ILE A 82 32.68 -20.60 4.15
C ILE A 82 32.20 -21.63 5.17
N CYS A 83 30.91 -21.96 5.11
CA CYS A 83 30.31 -23.04 5.88
C CYS A 83 29.73 -24.10 4.95
N THR A 84 29.78 -25.36 5.37
CA THR A 84 29.28 -26.49 4.54
C THR A 84 27.77 -26.68 4.64
N ASN A 85 27.15 -26.12 5.68
CA ASN A 85 25.73 -26.21 5.97
C ASN A 85 25.23 -24.95 6.70
N LEU A 86 23.92 -24.74 6.64
CA LEU A 86 23.28 -23.54 7.16
C LEU A 86 23.28 -23.47 8.69
N ARG A 87 23.12 -24.60 9.37
CA ARG A 87 23.15 -24.67 10.84
C ARG A 87 24.48 -24.16 11.41
N GLU A 88 25.60 -24.58 10.81
CA GLU A 88 26.93 -24.10 11.17
C GLU A 88 27.05 -22.59 10.98
N ALA A 89 26.63 -22.07 9.82
CA ALA A 89 26.65 -20.63 9.52
C ALA A 89 25.86 -19.81 10.56
N ILE A 90 24.67 -20.29 10.95
CA ILE A 90 23.83 -19.65 11.97
C ILE A 90 24.52 -19.71 13.35
N SER A 91 25.07 -20.86 13.73
CA SER A 91 25.71 -21.03 15.05
C SER A 91 26.95 -20.15 15.24
N ILE A 92 27.74 -19.93 14.19
CA ILE A 92 28.96 -19.10 14.28
C ILE A 92 28.70 -17.60 14.08
N SER A 93 27.46 -17.21 13.75
CA SER A 93 27.09 -15.82 13.49
C SER A 93 27.38 -14.91 14.70
N THR A 94 27.71 -13.64 14.43
CA THR A 94 27.87 -12.54 15.39
C THR A 94 26.81 -11.46 15.14
N GLY A 95 26.46 -10.69 16.18
CA GLY A 95 25.37 -9.72 16.10
C GLY A 95 24.05 -10.37 15.71
N LEU A 96 23.25 -9.64 14.93
CA LEU A 96 22.08 -10.18 14.27
C LEU A 96 22.49 -11.06 13.07
N CYS A 97 21.85 -12.21 12.93
CA CYS A 97 22.07 -13.14 11.82
C CYS A 97 20.99 -12.92 10.75
N PHE A 98 21.36 -12.30 9.64
CA PHE A 98 20.50 -12.11 8.47
C PHE A 98 20.76 -13.18 7.43
N ILE A 99 19.71 -13.72 6.83
CA ILE A 99 19.79 -14.76 5.79
C ILE A 99 19.10 -14.24 4.53
N GLY A 100 19.88 -14.08 3.46
CA GLY A 100 19.47 -13.48 2.19
C GLY A 100 19.26 -14.47 1.03
N GLY A 101 19.07 -15.75 1.33
CA GLY A 101 18.77 -16.78 0.33
C GLY A 101 20.00 -17.48 -0.25
N GLY A 102 19.88 -18.28 -1.32
CA GLY A 102 18.74 -18.44 -2.24
C GLY A 102 17.63 -19.42 -1.83
N CYS A 103 16.81 -19.85 -2.80
CA CYS A 103 15.58 -20.65 -2.62
C CYS A 103 15.75 -21.84 -1.66
N GLU A 104 16.81 -22.64 -1.82
CA GLU A 104 17.07 -23.81 -0.96
C GLU A 104 17.35 -23.40 0.49
N ILE A 105 18.08 -22.31 0.70
CA ILE A 105 18.37 -21.77 2.04
C ILE A 105 17.09 -21.28 2.70
N TYR A 106 16.25 -20.54 1.97
CA TYR A 106 14.96 -20.11 2.51
C TYR A 106 14.06 -21.29 2.87
N ARG A 107 14.04 -22.33 2.02
CA ARG A 107 13.27 -23.56 2.30
C ARG A 107 13.76 -24.24 3.57
N GLU A 108 15.08 -24.35 3.76
CA GLU A 108 15.67 -24.94 4.97
C GLU A 108 15.33 -24.11 6.21
N CYS A 109 15.43 -22.77 6.14
CA CYS A 109 15.08 -21.85 7.22
C CYS A 109 13.63 -21.96 7.67
N LEU A 110 12.69 -22.09 6.72
CA LEU A 110 11.26 -22.14 6.99
C LEU A 110 10.74 -23.55 7.30
N SER A 111 11.63 -24.54 7.35
CA SER A 111 11.29 -25.91 7.71
C SER A 111 11.74 -26.24 9.15
N PRO A 112 11.04 -27.13 9.87
CA PRO A 112 11.56 -27.68 11.11
C PRO A 112 12.92 -28.38 10.91
N PRO A 113 13.87 -28.23 11.85
CA PRO A 113 13.75 -27.53 13.12
C PRO A 113 14.19 -26.05 13.07
N LEU A 114 14.58 -25.49 11.93
CA LEU A 114 15.16 -24.13 11.88
C LEU A 114 14.11 -23.03 12.04
N VAL A 115 12.87 -23.25 11.59
CA VAL A 115 11.80 -22.25 11.65
C VAL A 115 11.54 -21.68 13.04
N GLN A 116 11.77 -22.47 14.10
CA GLN A 116 11.61 -22.04 15.49
C GLN A 116 12.66 -21.01 15.95
N TYR A 117 13.75 -20.84 15.20
CA TYR A 117 14.78 -19.83 15.45
C TYR A 117 14.64 -18.61 14.53
N CYS A 118 13.74 -18.67 13.54
CA CYS A 118 13.42 -17.53 12.69
C CYS A 118 12.54 -16.55 13.47
N THR A 119 13.09 -15.39 13.81
CA THR A 119 12.40 -14.37 14.62
C THR A 119 11.54 -13.45 13.77
N GLN A 120 12.06 -13.02 12.63
CA GLN A 120 11.43 -12.06 11.74
C GLN A 120 11.72 -12.35 10.26
N ILE A 121 10.83 -11.89 9.40
CA ILE A 121 10.97 -11.91 7.94
C ILE A 121 10.80 -10.48 7.43
N TYR A 122 11.87 -9.92 6.88
CA TYR A 122 11.88 -8.63 6.20
C TYR A 122 11.61 -8.90 4.72
N LEU A 123 10.40 -8.56 4.28
CA LEU A 123 9.90 -8.88 2.96
C LEU A 123 9.63 -7.59 2.18
N THR A 124 10.34 -7.39 1.07
CA THR A 124 9.91 -6.44 0.05
C THR A 124 8.85 -7.12 -0.81
N ARG A 125 7.59 -6.66 -0.72
CA ARG A 125 6.49 -7.22 -1.51
C ARG A 125 6.39 -6.48 -2.84
N ILE A 126 6.66 -7.14 -3.96
CA ILE A 126 6.59 -6.52 -5.28
C ILE A 126 5.30 -6.94 -5.98
N SER A 127 4.37 -6.02 -6.20
CA SER A 127 3.03 -6.32 -6.73
C SER A 127 3.01 -6.71 -8.21
N ASN A 128 4.15 -6.66 -8.89
CA ASN A 128 4.27 -7.03 -10.30
C ASN A 128 4.39 -8.55 -10.45
N THR A 129 3.65 -9.11 -11.41
CA THR A 129 3.93 -10.44 -11.94
C THR A 129 5.17 -10.36 -12.83
N ILE A 130 6.22 -11.12 -12.49
CA ILE A 130 7.53 -11.05 -13.15
C ILE A 130 7.93 -12.43 -13.65
N LYS A 131 8.52 -12.50 -14.85
CA LYS A 131 9.05 -13.75 -15.40
C LYS A 131 10.23 -14.21 -14.53
N CYS A 132 10.07 -15.38 -13.91
CA CYS A 132 11.04 -15.96 -12.99
C CYS A 132 11.29 -17.44 -13.32
N ASP A 133 12.48 -17.94 -13.00
CA ASP A 133 12.82 -19.38 -13.01
C ASP A 133 13.08 -19.91 -11.61
N THR A 134 13.23 -19.01 -10.64
CA THR A 134 13.46 -19.30 -9.23
C THR A 134 12.34 -18.68 -8.41
N PHE A 135 11.68 -19.50 -7.60
CA PHE A 135 10.50 -19.11 -6.83
C PHE A 135 10.74 -19.32 -5.33
N PHE A 136 10.10 -18.48 -4.53
CA PHE A 136 10.10 -18.61 -3.08
C PHE A 136 9.24 -19.81 -2.66
N PRO A 137 9.68 -20.61 -1.67
CA PRO A 137 8.96 -21.81 -1.23
C PRO A 137 7.76 -21.51 -0.33
N PHE A 138 6.96 -20.47 -0.62
CA PHE A 138 5.72 -20.23 0.14
C PHE A 138 4.70 -21.31 -0.20
N ASN A 139 3.94 -21.76 0.80
CA ASN A 139 2.73 -22.57 0.57
C ASN A 139 1.53 -21.66 0.24
N ALA A 140 1.75 -20.72 -0.68
CA ALA A 140 0.79 -19.72 -1.12
C ALA A 140 0.68 -19.77 -2.64
N LYS A 141 -0.45 -19.30 -3.19
CA LYS A 141 -0.61 -19.12 -4.64
C LYS A 141 -0.05 -17.79 -5.12
N THR A 142 -0.17 -16.76 -4.28
CA THR A 142 0.27 -15.40 -4.57
C THR A 142 0.87 -14.77 -3.31
N LEU A 143 1.64 -13.70 -3.50
CA LEU A 143 2.27 -12.92 -2.43
C LEU A 143 1.25 -12.27 -1.48
N PHE A 144 0.01 -12.10 -1.94
CA PHE A 144 -1.09 -11.45 -1.23
C PHE A 144 -2.14 -12.47 -0.79
N GLN A 145 -1.70 -13.66 -0.40
CA GLN A 145 -2.52 -14.65 0.30
C GLN A 145 -2.29 -14.51 1.81
N ASP A 146 -3.36 -14.46 2.60
CA ASP A 146 -3.29 -14.40 4.08
C ASP A 146 -3.75 -15.75 4.68
N PRO A 147 -2.95 -16.40 5.57
CA PRO A 147 -1.57 -16.07 5.91
C PRO A 147 -0.59 -16.39 4.77
N LEU A 148 0.41 -15.51 4.59
CA LEU A 148 1.49 -15.74 3.61
C LEU A 148 2.49 -16.80 4.12
N VAL A 149 2.80 -16.74 5.42
CA VAL A 149 3.70 -17.67 6.10
C VAL A 149 3.02 -18.14 7.38
N GLU A 150 2.80 -19.44 7.47
CA GLU A 150 2.17 -20.04 8.65
C GLU A 150 3.01 -19.78 9.91
N GLY A 151 2.36 -19.36 11.00
CA GLY A 151 3.03 -19.03 12.26
C GLY A 151 3.69 -17.65 12.31
N PHE A 152 3.55 -16.83 11.27
CA PHE A 152 4.04 -15.45 11.26
C PHE A 152 2.90 -14.46 10.99
N SER A 153 2.95 -13.31 11.66
CA SER A 153 2.00 -12.21 11.43
C SER A 153 2.75 -10.93 11.04
N PRO A 154 2.19 -10.12 10.13
CA PRO A 154 2.76 -8.81 9.83
C PRO A 154 2.70 -7.92 11.07
N THR A 155 3.80 -7.25 11.34
CA THR A 155 3.97 -6.35 12.48
C THR A 155 4.29 -4.92 12.08
N LEU A 156 4.78 -4.75 10.84
CA LEU A 156 4.93 -3.47 10.17
C LEU A 156 4.61 -3.70 8.69
N ILE A 157 3.83 -2.78 8.11
CA ILE A 157 3.60 -2.68 6.67
C ILE A 157 3.85 -1.23 6.30
N SER A 158 4.85 -0.97 5.46
CA SER A 158 5.19 0.39 5.05
C SER A 158 4.14 0.95 4.10
N LYS A 159 4.17 2.27 3.91
CA LYS A 159 3.55 2.92 2.76
C LYS A 159 3.99 2.29 1.45
N THR A 160 3.07 2.25 0.49
CA THR A 160 3.32 1.80 -0.88
C THR A 160 4.27 2.75 -1.59
N LYS A 161 5.24 2.17 -2.30
CA LYS A 161 6.19 2.88 -3.15
C LYS A 161 6.09 2.38 -4.58
N SER A 162 6.69 3.16 -5.47
CA SER A 162 6.91 2.74 -6.85
C SER A 162 8.25 3.20 -7.37
N HIS A 163 8.77 2.49 -8.36
CA HIS A 163 9.98 2.87 -9.08
C HIS A 163 9.85 2.35 -10.50
N LEU A 164 9.85 3.25 -11.49
CA LEU A 164 9.50 2.91 -12.88
C LEU A 164 8.15 2.17 -12.90
N ASP A 165 8.14 0.97 -13.46
CA ASP A 165 6.98 0.08 -13.53
C ASP A 165 6.88 -0.86 -12.34
N TYR A 166 7.56 -0.64 -11.20
CA TYR A 166 7.41 -1.51 -10.04
C TYR A 166 6.56 -0.85 -8.96
N THR A 167 5.63 -1.60 -8.38
CA THR A 167 4.91 -1.22 -7.15
C THR A 167 5.35 -2.16 -6.04
N TYR A 168 5.73 -1.61 -4.89
CA TYR A 168 6.21 -2.41 -3.79
C TYR A 168 6.02 -1.75 -2.42
N ASP A 169 6.12 -2.56 -1.37
CA ASP A 169 6.28 -2.07 0.00
C ASP A 169 7.28 -2.92 0.79
N PHE A 170 7.58 -2.48 2.01
CA PHE A 170 8.39 -3.22 2.97
C PHE A 170 7.50 -3.71 4.10
N THR A 171 7.44 -5.02 4.29
CA THR A 171 6.65 -5.66 5.34
C THR A 171 7.55 -6.49 6.26
N ILE A 172 7.39 -6.33 7.56
CA ILE A 172 8.09 -7.12 8.57
C ILE A 172 7.10 -8.07 9.23
N PHE A 173 7.32 -9.37 9.05
CA PHE A 173 6.59 -10.41 9.76
C PHE A 173 7.37 -10.82 11.01
N SER A 174 6.66 -11.06 12.11
CA SER A 174 7.24 -11.62 13.34
C SER A 174 6.68 -13.01 13.59
N ASN A 175 7.52 -13.90 14.13
CA ASN A 175 7.11 -15.25 14.52
C ASN A 175 6.16 -15.18 15.73
N ASN A 176 4.97 -15.77 15.61
CA ASN A 176 3.93 -15.74 16.63
C ASN A 176 4.31 -16.54 17.89
N ASN A 177 5.25 -17.47 17.77
CA ASN A 177 5.67 -18.36 18.85
C ASN A 177 6.88 -17.82 19.64
N LEU A 178 7.45 -16.68 19.25
CA LEU A 178 8.63 -16.10 19.88
C LEU A 178 8.33 -14.72 20.48
N PRO A 179 9.10 -14.28 21.50
CA PRO A 179 8.99 -12.91 22.01
C PRO A 179 9.24 -11.89 20.91
N ARG A 180 8.38 -10.87 20.86
CA ARG A 180 8.44 -9.80 19.87
C ARG A 180 9.78 -9.07 19.96
N GLN A 181 10.49 -9.00 18.84
CA GLN A 181 11.76 -8.30 18.72
C GLN A 181 11.55 -6.88 18.17
N PRO A 182 12.34 -5.88 18.59
CA PRO A 182 12.30 -4.56 17.99
C PRO A 182 12.65 -4.63 16.50
N HIS A 183 12.07 -3.74 15.70
CA HIS A 183 12.44 -3.61 14.29
C HIS A 183 13.78 -2.91 14.18
N CYS A 184 14.63 -3.37 13.26
CA CYS A 184 15.92 -2.74 12.99
C CYS A 184 15.77 -1.36 12.33
N ILE A 185 14.61 -1.13 11.69
CA ILE A 185 14.28 0.09 10.98
C ILE A 185 12.80 0.41 11.18
N GLU A 186 12.46 1.68 11.04
CA GLU A 186 11.08 2.15 11.03
C GLU A 186 10.69 2.67 9.65
N TYR A 187 9.40 2.59 9.36
CA TYR A 187 8.82 3.11 8.14
C TYR A 187 7.56 3.90 8.44
N PRO A 188 7.23 4.91 7.61
CA PRO A 188 5.88 5.41 7.54
C PRO A 188 4.92 4.24 7.29
N PRO A 189 3.89 4.05 8.12
CA PRO A 189 2.96 2.93 7.97
C PRO A 189 2.12 3.09 6.70
N HIS A 190 1.53 1.98 6.26
CA HIS A 190 0.60 1.98 5.13
C HIS A 190 -0.54 2.99 5.35
N GLU A 191 -0.81 3.84 4.35
CA GLU A 191 -1.77 4.94 4.49
C GLU A 191 -3.21 4.45 4.72
N GLU A 192 -3.56 3.24 4.28
CA GLU A 192 -4.87 2.59 4.55
C GLU A 192 -5.15 2.41 6.04
N PHE A 193 -4.12 2.32 6.90
CA PHE A 193 -4.32 2.22 8.35
C PHE A 193 -5.09 3.43 8.91
N GLN A 194 -5.00 4.61 8.29
CA GLN A 194 -5.80 5.76 8.71
C GLN A 194 -7.31 5.48 8.69
N TYR A 195 -7.79 4.80 7.63
CA TYR A 195 -9.19 4.39 7.55
C TYR A 195 -9.52 3.27 8.54
N LEU A 196 -8.64 2.27 8.66
CA LEU A 196 -8.84 1.16 9.61
C LEU A 196 -8.84 1.64 11.06
N ASP A 197 -8.06 2.67 11.40
CA ASP A 197 -8.03 3.27 12.71
C ASP A 197 -9.30 4.10 12.98
N LEU A 198 -9.86 4.76 11.97
CA LEU A 198 -11.20 5.36 12.07
C LEU A 198 -12.28 4.30 12.33
N ILE A 199 -12.19 3.12 11.70
CA ILE A 199 -13.11 2.01 11.99
C ILE A 199 -12.99 1.59 13.46
N LYS A 200 -11.76 1.38 13.94
CA LYS A 200 -11.55 1.01 15.35
C LYS A 200 -12.14 2.08 16.26
N GLU A 201 -11.86 3.35 15.98
CA GLU A 201 -12.33 4.45 16.81
C GLU A 201 -13.86 4.53 16.85
N ILE A 202 -14.54 4.45 15.71
CA ILE A 202 -16.02 4.56 15.66
C ILE A 202 -16.69 3.32 16.26
N ALA A 203 -16.12 2.13 16.07
CA ALA A 203 -16.65 0.88 16.60
C ALA A 203 -16.61 0.81 18.14
N PHE A 204 -15.68 1.54 18.78
CA PHE A 204 -15.59 1.66 20.23
C PHE A 204 -16.12 3.00 20.76
N SER A 205 -16.67 3.86 19.88
CA SER A 205 -17.25 5.14 20.25
C SER A 205 -18.51 4.95 21.09
N LYS A 206 -18.68 5.80 22.10
CA LYS A 206 -19.92 5.92 22.89
C LYS A 206 -20.79 7.10 22.44
N ASN A 207 -20.36 7.83 21.41
CA ASN A 207 -21.06 9.00 20.90
C ASN A 207 -22.12 8.55 19.88
N LEU A 208 -23.32 8.29 20.39
CA LEU A 208 -24.47 7.89 19.59
C LEU A 208 -25.32 9.11 19.22
N ARG A 209 -25.86 9.12 18.01
CA ARG A 209 -26.80 10.12 17.50
C ARG A 209 -27.96 9.41 16.81
N VAL A 210 -29.05 10.13 16.61
CA VAL A 210 -30.19 9.66 15.82
C VAL A 210 -30.07 10.27 14.43
N ASP A 211 -30.13 9.44 13.39
CA ASP A 211 -30.13 9.88 11.99
C ASP A 211 -31.48 10.45 11.56
N GLU A 212 -31.60 10.85 10.28
CA GLU A 212 -32.84 11.43 9.73
C GLU A 212 -34.03 10.45 9.72
N ASP A 213 -33.74 9.14 9.71
CA ASP A 213 -34.73 8.06 9.72
C ASP A 213 -35.13 7.63 11.16
N GLY A 214 -34.54 8.24 12.19
CA GLY A 214 -34.83 7.91 13.59
C GLY A 214 -34.01 6.73 14.14
N LYS A 215 -33.01 6.23 13.40
CA LYS A 215 -32.14 5.12 13.80
C LYS A 215 -30.94 5.65 14.58
N GLU A 216 -30.54 4.89 15.59
CA GLU A 216 -29.32 5.19 16.35
C GLU A 216 -28.06 4.79 15.55
N ILE A 217 -27.12 5.72 15.44
CA ILE A 217 -25.86 5.58 14.71
C ILE A 217 -24.68 6.00 15.61
N ALA A 218 -23.53 5.34 15.44
CA ALA A 218 -22.28 5.76 16.06
C ALA A 218 -21.65 6.89 15.27
N THR A 219 -21.05 7.87 15.95
CA THR A 219 -20.47 9.04 15.28
C THR A 219 -19.10 9.44 15.83
N LEU A 220 -18.30 10.06 14.95
CA LEU A 220 -17.09 10.83 15.28
C LEU A 220 -17.20 12.21 14.64
N PHE A 221 -16.47 13.20 15.16
CA PHE A 221 -16.48 14.57 14.63
C PHE A 221 -15.08 15.08 14.33
N GLY A 222 -14.90 15.80 13.21
CA GLY A 222 -13.67 16.48 12.82
C GLY A 222 -12.51 15.54 12.52
N LYS A 223 -12.71 14.59 11.60
CA LYS A 223 -11.68 13.60 11.23
C LYS A 223 -10.97 13.97 9.95
N MET A 224 -9.68 13.65 9.87
CA MET A 224 -8.87 13.91 8.69
C MET A 224 -8.01 12.71 8.36
N ILE A 225 -8.01 12.31 7.08
CA ILE A 225 -7.14 11.27 6.53
C ILE A 225 -6.44 11.81 5.29
N LYS A 226 -5.22 11.33 5.02
CA LYS A 226 -4.33 11.88 3.99
C LYS A 226 -3.70 10.79 3.15
N PHE A 227 -3.58 11.01 1.84
CA PHE A 227 -3.03 10.04 0.91
C PHE A 227 -2.08 10.72 -0.06
N ASP A 228 -0.94 10.11 -0.31
CA ASP A 228 0.01 10.58 -1.32
C ASP A 228 -0.31 9.94 -2.67
N LEU A 229 -0.52 10.78 -3.68
CA LEU A 229 -0.88 10.37 -5.02
C LEU A 229 0.34 10.27 -5.94
N SER A 230 1.55 10.56 -5.44
CA SER A 230 2.76 10.61 -6.27
C SER A 230 3.30 9.22 -6.64
N MET A 231 3.11 8.22 -5.77
CA MET A 231 3.70 6.88 -5.94
C MET A 231 2.66 5.76 -6.14
N SER A 232 1.45 5.94 -5.63
CA SER A 232 0.36 4.95 -5.65
C SER A 232 -1.00 5.64 -5.73
N PHE A 233 -2.07 4.86 -5.82
CA PHE A 233 -3.44 5.33 -5.84
C PHE A 233 -4.25 4.73 -4.68
N PRO A 234 -4.86 5.52 -3.80
CA PRO A 234 -5.49 5.05 -2.56
C PRO A 234 -6.85 4.37 -2.82
N LEU A 235 -6.82 3.20 -3.46
CA LEU A 235 -7.94 2.28 -3.54
C LEU A 235 -7.75 1.20 -2.48
N LEU A 236 -8.61 1.21 -1.45
CA LEU A 236 -8.48 0.31 -0.30
C LEU A 236 -8.40 -1.16 -0.71
N THR A 237 -7.56 -1.91 0.00
CA THR A 237 -7.23 -3.31 -0.31
C THR A 237 -7.83 -4.29 0.69
N THR A 238 -8.18 -3.82 1.89
CA THR A 238 -8.85 -4.64 2.92
C THR A 238 -10.29 -5.03 2.58
N ARG A 239 -10.84 -4.46 1.50
CA ARG A 239 -12.12 -4.84 0.90
C ARG A 239 -12.11 -4.63 -0.60
N SER A 240 -12.96 -5.35 -1.31
CA SER A 240 -13.22 -5.07 -2.72
C SER A 240 -14.00 -3.76 -2.88
N LEU A 241 -13.68 -3.05 -3.96
CA LEU A 241 -14.34 -1.82 -4.42
C LEU A 241 -14.58 -1.94 -5.91
N ASN A 242 -15.76 -1.53 -6.36
CA ASN A 242 -16.11 -1.54 -7.78
C ASN A 242 -15.44 -0.36 -8.49
N TRP A 243 -14.24 -0.59 -9.05
CA TRP A 243 -13.49 0.43 -9.79
C TRP A 243 -14.26 1.00 -10.97
N GLY A 244 -14.94 0.15 -11.75
CA GLY A 244 -15.72 0.59 -12.91
C GLY A 244 -16.80 1.59 -12.51
N GLU A 245 -17.54 1.29 -11.43
CA GLU A 245 -18.55 2.21 -10.89
C GLU A 245 -17.94 3.55 -10.43
N ILE A 246 -16.77 3.54 -9.77
CA ILE A 246 -16.11 4.77 -9.33
C ILE A 246 -15.75 5.66 -10.54
N VAL A 247 -15.20 5.06 -11.60
CA VAL A 247 -14.81 5.78 -12.82
C VAL A 247 -16.03 6.29 -13.59
N GLU A 248 -17.04 5.44 -13.81
CA GLU A 248 -18.27 5.82 -14.49
C GLU A 248 -18.97 6.98 -13.78
N LYS A 249 -19.03 6.94 -12.45
CA LYS A 249 -19.63 8.02 -11.65
C LYS A 249 -18.82 9.31 -11.73
N LEU A 250 -17.49 9.24 -11.79
CA LEU A 250 -16.67 10.44 -12.02
C LEU A 250 -16.97 11.07 -13.39
N VAL A 251 -17.05 10.26 -14.44
CA VAL A 251 -17.36 10.74 -15.80
C VAL A 251 -18.75 11.36 -15.85
N ARG A 252 -19.77 10.68 -15.34
CA ARG A 252 -21.15 11.21 -15.27
C ARG A 252 -21.22 12.49 -14.45
N GLY A 253 -20.49 12.54 -13.32
CA GLY A 253 -20.37 13.73 -12.49
C GLY A 253 -19.79 14.90 -13.28
N ILE A 254 -18.64 14.73 -13.94
CA ILE A 254 -18.02 15.78 -14.77
C ILE A 254 -19.00 16.32 -15.81
N ARG A 255 -19.78 15.45 -16.46
CA ARG A 255 -20.76 15.83 -17.49
C ARG A 255 -22.06 16.42 -16.94
N GLY A 256 -22.33 16.29 -15.64
CA GLY A 256 -23.59 16.69 -15.02
C GLY A 256 -24.78 15.80 -15.43
N GLU A 257 -24.53 14.54 -15.75
CA GLU A 257 -25.51 13.56 -16.27
C GLU A 257 -26.15 12.69 -15.17
N ASP A 258 -26.38 13.23 -13.97
CA ASP A 258 -27.03 12.47 -12.89
C ASP A 258 -28.53 12.80 -12.77
N GLU A 259 -29.35 11.82 -13.14
CA GLU A 259 -30.78 11.74 -12.81
C GLU A 259 -30.93 10.89 -11.54
N GLU A 260 -31.91 11.23 -10.69
CA GLU A 260 -32.34 10.43 -9.53
C GLU A 260 -32.86 9.04 -9.97
N SER A 261 -31.97 8.10 -10.34
CA SER A 261 -32.40 6.74 -10.66
C SER A 261 -32.22 5.83 -9.47
N GLU A 262 -33.31 5.57 -8.73
CA GLU A 262 -33.48 4.42 -7.83
C GLU A 262 -33.12 3.13 -8.57
N ARG A 263 -32.03 2.46 -8.17
CA ARG A 263 -31.84 1.05 -8.51
C ARG A 263 -32.25 0.15 -7.34
N SER A 264 -33.06 -0.83 -7.70
CA SER A 264 -33.78 -1.79 -6.87
C SER A 264 -32.90 -2.94 -6.37
N ASP A 265 -31.87 -2.69 -5.57
CA ASP A 265 -31.06 -3.79 -5.02
C ASP A 265 -30.62 -3.60 -3.55
N GLY A 266 -31.36 -2.81 -2.76
CA GLY A 266 -31.23 -2.78 -1.30
C GLY A 266 -29.95 -2.14 -0.74
N LEU A 267 -28.91 -1.93 -1.55
CA LEU A 267 -28.03 -0.78 -1.38
C LEU A 267 -28.84 0.43 -1.84
N ARG A 268 -29.43 1.15 -0.89
CA ARG A 268 -30.02 2.48 -1.14
C ARG A 268 -29.07 3.31 -2.02
N ASN A 269 -29.63 4.31 -2.69
CA ASN A 269 -29.00 5.43 -3.40
C ASN A 269 -28.06 6.29 -2.51
N ASP A 270 -27.31 5.67 -1.61
CA ASP A 270 -26.65 6.30 -0.49
C ASP A 270 -25.27 6.82 -0.85
N ILE A 271 -24.73 6.54 -2.03
CA ILE A 271 -23.70 7.43 -2.54
C ILE A 271 -24.44 8.63 -3.13
N GLN A 272 -24.81 9.59 -2.26
CA GLN A 272 -25.30 10.91 -2.66
C GLN A 272 -24.18 11.63 -3.41
N PHE A 273 -23.97 11.21 -4.64
CA PHE A 273 -23.16 11.89 -5.62
C PHE A 273 -23.98 13.07 -6.14
N ARG A 274 -24.24 14.08 -5.30
CA ARG A 274 -24.91 15.32 -5.73
C ARG A 274 -23.95 16.11 -6.63
N TYR A 275 -23.74 15.70 -7.87
CA TYR A 275 -22.77 16.36 -8.74
C TYR A 275 -23.43 17.12 -9.86
N PHE A 276 -23.19 18.43 -9.80
CA PHE A 276 -23.28 19.37 -10.88
C PHE A 276 -24.57 19.31 -11.71
N GLN A 277 -25.70 19.76 -11.15
CA GLN A 277 -26.94 19.92 -11.91
C GLN A 277 -26.80 20.94 -13.05
N GLY A 278 -26.25 20.50 -14.20
CA GLY A 278 -26.11 21.27 -15.44
C GLY A 278 -24.94 22.28 -15.51
N GLN A 279 -24.15 22.49 -14.46
CA GLN A 279 -23.05 23.50 -14.43
C GLN A 279 -21.65 22.94 -14.15
N GLY A 280 -21.46 21.62 -14.14
CA GLY A 280 -20.22 21.01 -13.65
C GLY A 280 -19.01 21.26 -14.50
N ILE A 281 -19.20 21.10 -15.80
CA ILE A 281 -18.21 21.46 -16.82
C ILE A 281 -17.73 22.89 -16.61
N HIS A 282 -18.64 23.83 -16.31
CA HIS A 282 -18.28 25.24 -16.11
C HIS A 282 -17.40 25.44 -14.88
N GLN A 283 -17.79 24.92 -13.70
CA GLN A 283 -17.01 25.08 -12.47
C GLN A 283 -15.66 24.36 -12.53
N CYS A 284 -15.62 23.16 -13.10
CA CYS A 284 -14.37 22.42 -13.33
C CYS A 284 -13.45 23.21 -14.26
N THR A 285 -13.98 23.73 -15.37
CA THR A 285 -13.22 24.53 -16.34
C THR A 285 -12.68 25.82 -15.73
N GLU A 286 -13.49 26.56 -14.96
CA GLU A 286 -13.05 27.76 -14.24
C GLU A 286 -11.94 27.44 -13.24
N THR A 287 -12.09 26.35 -12.48
CA THR A 287 -11.09 25.91 -11.50
C THR A 287 -9.78 25.53 -12.19
N ILE A 288 -9.83 24.75 -13.28
CA ILE A 288 -8.67 24.37 -14.09
C ILE A 288 -7.98 25.62 -14.68
N ASN A 289 -8.76 26.58 -15.20
CA ASN A 289 -8.22 27.83 -15.70
C ASN A 289 -7.54 28.64 -14.60
N LEU A 290 -8.09 28.66 -13.39
CA LEU A 290 -7.46 29.33 -12.25
C LEU A 290 -6.16 28.62 -11.84
N ILE A 291 -6.12 27.29 -11.83
CA ILE A 291 -4.90 26.51 -11.57
C ILE A 291 -3.81 26.84 -12.61
N ARG A 292 -4.16 26.90 -13.89
CA ARG A 292 -3.20 27.17 -14.97
C ARG A 292 -2.67 28.59 -14.96
N ASN A 293 -3.52 29.58 -14.67
CA ASN A 293 -3.17 31.00 -14.79
C ASN A 293 -2.70 31.64 -13.48
N GLU A 294 -3.22 31.20 -12.33
CA GLU A 294 -2.90 31.72 -11.00
C GLU A 294 -2.66 30.60 -9.97
N PRO A 295 -1.68 29.69 -10.18
CA PRO A 295 -1.47 28.51 -9.35
C PRO A 295 -1.17 28.81 -7.87
N SER A 296 -0.67 30.01 -7.56
CA SER A 296 -0.41 30.45 -6.18
C SER A 296 -1.65 30.98 -5.45
N SER A 297 -2.82 30.99 -6.10
CA SER A 297 -4.06 31.50 -5.51
C SER A 297 -4.55 30.60 -4.39
N ASN A 298 -4.85 31.18 -3.22
CA ASN A 298 -5.49 30.47 -2.11
C ASN A 298 -7.01 30.29 -2.31
N LYS A 299 -7.54 30.70 -3.47
CA LYS A 299 -8.97 30.70 -3.79
C LYS A 299 -9.35 29.63 -4.81
N ILE A 300 -8.45 28.70 -5.11
CA ILE A 300 -8.72 27.60 -6.04
C ILE A 300 -9.65 26.62 -5.33
N MET A 301 -10.95 26.88 -5.42
CA MET A 301 -11.99 26.13 -4.75
C MET A 301 -13.05 25.69 -5.77
N LEU A 302 -13.55 24.48 -5.56
CA LEU A 302 -14.60 23.87 -6.34
C LEU A 302 -15.64 23.32 -5.39
N ARG A 303 -16.91 23.60 -5.64
CA ARG A 303 -18.01 23.01 -4.89
C ARG A 303 -18.53 21.80 -5.62
N PHE A 304 -18.77 20.75 -4.85
CA PHE A 304 -19.38 19.53 -5.33
C PHE A 304 -20.87 19.56 -4.95
N GLY A 305 -21.72 19.82 -5.95
CA GLY A 305 -23.16 19.96 -5.76
C GLY A 305 -23.64 21.35 -5.36
N ASN A 306 -24.96 21.48 -5.17
CA ASN A 306 -25.61 22.74 -4.79
C ASN A 306 -25.62 22.98 -3.27
N SER A 307 -25.58 21.91 -2.46
CA SER A 307 -25.42 21.99 -1.02
C SER A 307 -23.96 22.31 -0.65
N CYS A 308 -23.73 23.02 0.45
CA CYS A 308 -22.39 23.28 0.99
C CYS A 308 -21.78 22.06 1.70
N GLU A 309 -22.28 20.85 1.41
CA GLU A 309 -21.88 19.62 2.10
C GLU A 309 -20.51 19.14 1.65
N THR A 310 -20.13 19.41 0.40
CA THR A 310 -18.83 18.99 -0.13
C THR A 310 -18.13 20.13 -0.86
N THR A 311 -16.91 20.46 -0.43
CA THR A 311 -16.07 21.49 -1.05
C THR A 311 -14.65 20.99 -1.21
N CYS A 312 -14.07 21.18 -2.40
CA CYS A 312 -12.68 20.88 -2.71
C CYS A 312 -11.88 22.17 -2.80
N GLN A 313 -10.70 22.20 -2.20
CA GLN A 313 -9.69 23.22 -2.41
C GLN A 313 -8.45 22.58 -3.02
N PHE A 314 -7.88 23.21 -4.02
CA PHE A 314 -6.62 22.79 -4.63
C PHE A 314 -5.45 23.65 -4.14
N TYR A 315 -4.27 23.03 -4.12
CA TYR A 315 -3.02 23.67 -3.73
C TYR A 315 -1.92 23.24 -4.70
N VAL A 316 -1.19 24.22 -5.24
CA VAL A 316 -0.07 23.97 -6.16
C VAL A 316 1.24 24.43 -5.54
N ALA A 317 2.19 23.50 -5.39
CA ALA A 317 3.53 23.78 -4.91
C ALA A 317 4.54 22.81 -5.54
N ASP A 318 5.75 23.29 -5.84
CA ASP A 318 6.84 22.49 -6.42
C ASP A 318 6.43 21.70 -7.68
N GLY A 319 5.54 22.28 -8.50
CA GLY A 319 5.00 21.65 -9.70
C GLY A 319 4.06 20.46 -9.42
N LYS A 320 3.59 20.29 -8.18
CA LYS A 320 2.61 19.28 -7.76
C LYS A 320 1.27 19.91 -7.44
N LEU A 321 0.19 19.20 -7.76
CA LEU A 321 -1.18 19.56 -7.39
C LEU A 321 -1.70 18.64 -6.29
N SER A 322 -2.10 19.24 -5.17
CA SER A 322 -2.76 18.57 -4.05
C SER A 322 -4.21 19.06 -3.92
N SER A 323 -5.04 18.29 -3.24
CA SER A 323 -6.41 18.66 -2.91
C SER A 323 -6.73 18.44 -1.43
N LEU A 324 -7.63 19.27 -0.92
CA LEU A 324 -8.32 19.12 0.35
C LEU A 324 -9.82 19.08 0.06
N VAL A 325 -10.46 17.95 0.33
CA VAL A 325 -11.92 17.82 0.27
C VAL A 325 -12.47 17.90 1.69
N TYR A 326 -13.33 18.88 1.91
CA TYR A 326 -14.21 18.92 3.07
C TYR A 326 -15.53 18.24 2.72
N GLN A 327 -15.97 17.32 3.57
CA GLN A 327 -17.26 16.66 3.53
C GLN A 327 -17.97 16.85 4.88
N SER A 328 -19.17 17.41 4.89
CA SER A 328 -19.91 17.72 6.12
C SER A 328 -20.27 16.47 6.91
N SER A 329 -20.64 15.39 6.23
CA SER A 329 -20.87 14.06 6.80
C SER A 329 -20.50 12.95 5.83
N GLU A 330 -19.96 11.85 6.35
CA GLU A 330 -19.61 10.66 5.56
C GLU A 330 -19.92 9.38 6.36
N ASN A 331 -20.54 8.40 5.69
CA ASN A 331 -20.71 7.08 6.26
C ASN A 331 -19.40 6.32 6.09
N ILE A 332 -18.90 5.73 7.16
CA ILE A 332 -17.60 5.05 7.16
C ILE A 332 -17.54 3.91 6.14
N GLU A 333 -18.65 3.21 5.85
CA GLU A 333 -18.66 2.16 4.82
C GLU A 333 -18.56 2.69 3.40
N ARG A 334 -18.97 3.94 3.16
CA ARG A 334 -18.93 4.64 1.87
C ARG A 334 -17.63 5.42 1.66
N MET A 335 -17.00 5.87 2.74
CA MET A 335 -15.74 6.61 2.73
C MET A 335 -14.68 6.04 1.75
N PRO A 336 -14.50 4.70 1.61
CA PRO A 336 -13.60 4.14 0.61
C PRO A 336 -13.87 4.57 -0.85
N TYR A 337 -15.14 4.72 -1.24
CA TYR A 337 -15.52 5.20 -2.56
C TYR A 337 -15.20 6.69 -2.72
N GLY A 338 -15.46 7.50 -1.69
CA GLY A 338 -15.09 8.92 -1.67
C GLY A 338 -13.58 9.13 -1.80
N ILE A 339 -12.78 8.35 -1.05
CA ILE A 339 -11.31 8.40 -1.13
C ILE A 339 -10.84 8.17 -2.57
N ALA A 340 -11.31 7.10 -3.21
CA ALA A 340 -10.91 6.78 -4.58
C ALA A 340 -11.41 7.83 -5.58
N PHE A 341 -12.66 8.26 -5.48
CA PHE A 341 -13.28 9.24 -6.37
C PHE A 341 -12.54 10.58 -6.39
N TYR A 342 -12.34 11.19 -5.21
CA TYR A 342 -11.68 12.50 -5.13
C TYR A 342 -10.19 12.40 -5.43
N SER A 343 -9.55 11.27 -5.12
CA SER A 343 -8.16 11.01 -5.53
C SER A 343 -8.05 10.93 -7.05
N LEU A 344 -8.96 10.23 -7.72
CA LEU A 344 -8.97 10.12 -9.18
C LEU A 344 -9.22 11.48 -9.85
N PHE A 345 -10.19 12.24 -9.35
CA PHE A 345 -10.44 13.60 -9.82
C PHE A 345 -9.20 14.49 -9.67
N THR A 346 -8.51 14.41 -8.52
CA THR A 346 -7.27 15.15 -8.27
C THR A 346 -6.16 14.74 -9.26
N CYS A 347 -6.00 13.44 -9.52
CA CYS A 347 -5.03 12.94 -10.49
C CYS A 347 -5.33 13.43 -11.92
N LEU A 348 -6.60 13.46 -12.30
CA LEU A 348 -7.06 13.93 -13.61
C LEU A 348 -6.81 15.43 -13.77
N VAL A 349 -7.19 16.24 -12.79
CA VAL A 349 -6.96 17.70 -12.78
C VAL A 349 -5.46 18.01 -12.83
N ALA A 350 -4.63 17.29 -12.06
CA ALA A 350 -3.17 17.44 -12.10
C ALA A 350 -2.64 17.23 -13.53
N GLN A 351 -3.05 16.15 -14.20
CA GLN A 351 -2.61 15.85 -15.55
C GLN A 351 -3.05 16.90 -16.57
N ILE A 352 -4.33 17.29 -16.55
CA ILE A 352 -4.86 18.33 -17.44
C ILE A 352 -4.11 19.65 -17.26
N CYS A 353 -3.67 19.96 -16.04
CA CYS A 353 -2.89 21.16 -15.75
C CYS A 353 -1.39 21.02 -16.02
N GLY A 354 -0.91 19.86 -16.48
CA GLY A 354 0.53 19.61 -16.69
C GLY A 354 1.33 19.54 -15.38
N LEU A 355 0.68 19.22 -14.27
CA LEU A 355 1.26 19.16 -12.93
C LEU A 355 1.48 17.71 -12.49
N LYS A 356 2.45 17.51 -11.60
CA LYS A 356 2.67 16.23 -10.93
C LYS A 356 1.57 16.00 -9.88
N ARG A 357 1.29 14.73 -9.59
CA ARG A 357 0.36 14.33 -8.52
C ARG A 357 0.98 14.68 -7.15
N GLY A 358 0.23 15.38 -6.31
CA GLY A 358 0.59 15.73 -4.94
C GLY A 358 -0.13 14.83 -3.93
N GLU A 359 -0.85 15.44 -3.00
CA GLU A 359 -1.56 14.77 -1.92
C GLU A 359 -3.07 14.95 -2.04
N PHE A 360 -3.84 13.97 -1.60
CA PHE A 360 -5.26 14.09 -1.33
C PHE A 360 -5.50 14.09 0.19
N ASN A 361 -6.22 15.10 0.67
CA ASN A 361 -6.59 15.27 2.06
C ASN A 361 -8.10 15.22 2.18
N TYR A 362 -8.64 14.34 3.03
CA TYR A 362 -10.08 14.22 3.25
C TYR A 362 -10.42 14.66 4.67
N LEU A 363 -11.06 15.82 4.81
CA LEU A 363 -11.55 16.39 6.06
C LEU A 363 -13.05 16.13 6.18
N ILE A 364 -13.43 15.32 7.16
CA ILE A 364 -14.82 14.93 7.40
C ILE A 364 -15.34 15.62 8.66
N GLY A 365 -16.47 16.31 8.52
CA GLY A 365 -17.22 16.90 9.62
C GLY A 365 -17.74 15.84 10.56
N VAL A 366 -18.75 15.07 10.16
CA VAL A 366 -19.32 13.96 10.94
C VAL A 366 -19.00 12.64 10.24
N VAL A 367 -18.27 11.74 10.90
CA VAL A 367 -18.16 10.34 10.45
C VAL A 367 -19.28 9.56 11.10
N GLU A 368 -20.03 8.80 10.31
CA GLU A 368 -21.22 8.08 10.74
C GLU A 368 -21.04 6.58 10.49
N CYS A 369 -21.56 5.74 11.39
CA CYS A 369 -21.59 4.30 11.25
C CYS A 369 -22.90 3.75 11.77
N ASP A 370 -23.59 2.98 10.93
CA ASP A 370 -24.71 2.16 11.35
C ASP A 370 -24.26 1.14 12.39
N LEU A 371 -25.00 1.02 13.50
CA LEU A 371 -24.67 0.03 14.53
C LEU A 371 -24.72 -1.41 14.00
N SER A 372 -25.60 -1.67 13.02
CA SER A 372 -25.68 -2.96 12.32
C SER A 372 -24.42 -3.32 11.53
N SER A 373 -23.58 -2.35 11.20
CA SER A 373 -22.38 -2.54 10.38
C SER A 373 -21.10 -2.74 11.20
N ILE A 374 -21.18 -2.60 12.53
CA ILE A 374 -20.00 -2.68 13.42
C ILE A 374 -19.33 -4.05 13.31
N GLU A 375 -20.09 -5.15 13.35
CA GLU A 375 -19.51 -6.51 13.29
C GLU A 375 -18.76 -6.74 11.98
N LYS A 376 -19.35 -6.32 10.86
CA LYS A 376 -18.76 -6.37 9.52
C LYS A 376 -17.44 -5.58 9.48
N LEU A 377 -17.44 -4.35 9.99
CA LEU A 377 -16.25 -3.50 10.04
C LEU A 377 -15.17 -4.04 11.00
N GLN A 378 -15.56 -4.68 12.11
CA GLN A 378 -14.65 -5.37 13.01
C GLN A 378 -13.97 -6.59 12.37
N ASN A 379 -14.60 -7.22 11.37
CA ASN A 379 -13.95 -8.25 10.56
C ASN A 379 -12.98 -7.64 9.54
N GLN A 380 -13.31 -6.47 8.96
CA GLN A 380 -12.41 -5.76 8.05
C GLN A 380 -11.08 -5.39 8.72
N ILE A 381 -11.09 -4.88 9.96
CA ILE A 381 -9.86 -4.46 10.65
C ILE A 381 -8.89 -5.60 10.98
N LYS A 382 -9.31 -6.86 10.84
CA LYS A 382 -8.44 -8.04 10.98
C LYS A 382 -7.61 -8.30 9.71
N ARG A 383 -7.99 -7.71 8.58
CA ARG A 383 -7.32 -7.87 7.29
C ARG A 383 -6.14 -6.90 7.19
N ASN A 384 -4.99 -7.41 6.77
CA ASN A 384 -3.80 -6.60 6.58
C ASN A 384 -3.81 -5.92 5.20
N PRO A 385 -3.50 -4.61 5.10
CA PRO A 385 -3.41 -3.94 3.82
C PRO A 385 -2.39 -4.60 2.87
N TYR A 386 -2.77 -4.69 1.60
CA TYR A 386 -1.87 -4.92 0.48
C TYR A 386 -1.36 -3.57 -0.06
N PRO A 387 -0.27 -3.56 -0.83
CA PRO A 387 0.18 -2.34 -1.48
C PRO A 387 -0.95 -1.75 -2.33
N PHE A 388 -1.13 -0.43 -2.23
CA PHE A 388 -2.06 0.29 -3.07
C PHE A 388 -1.74 0.09 -4.56
N PRO A 389 -2.77 0.08 -5.43
CA PRO A 389 -2.55 -0.03 -6.87
C PRO A 389 -1.91 1.22 -7.46
N GLN A 390 -1.66 1.18 -8.76
CA GLN A 390 -1.37 2.35 -9.57
C GLN A 390 -2.53 2.63 -10.53
N ILE A 391 -2.67 3.89 -10.93
CA ILE A 391 -3.50 4.26 -12.07
C ILE A 391 -2.64 4.85 -13.17
N LYS A 392 -2.92 4.43 -14.41
CA LYS A 392 -2.36 5.02 -15.63
C LYS A 392 -3.47 5.76 -16.35
N LEU A 393 -3.34 7.08 -16.42
CA LEU A 393 -4.21 7.93 -17.21
C LEU A 393 -3.63 8.02 -18.63
N ARG A 394 -4.49 8.10 -19.64
CA ARG A 394 -4.08 8.31 -21.03
C ARG A 394 -3.36 9.65 -21.17
N GLU A 395 -2.25 9.68 -21.90
CA GLU A 395 -1.33 10.83 -21.94
C GLU A 395 -1.95 12.12 -22.51
N ASN A 396 -2.91 12.02 -23.44
CA ASN A 396 -3.40 13.15 -24.24
C ASN A 396 -4.77 13.69 -23.79
N ILE A 397 -5.09 13.63 -22.50
CA ILE A 397 -6.33 14.23 -21.97
C ILE A 397 -6.06 15.71 -21.70
N GLU A 398 -6.58 16.60 -22.56
CA GLU A 398 -6.30 18.05 -22.51
C GLU A 398 -7.42 18.87 -21.85
N SER A 399 -8.64 18.32 -21.84
CA SER A 399 -9.81 18.88 -21.17
C SER A 399 -10.51 17.83 -20.30
N ILE A 400 -11.18 18.30 -19.25
CA ILE A 400 -11.93 17.46 -18.32
C ILE A 400 -13.09 16.73 -19.01
N ASP A 401 -13.69 17.34 -20.04
CA ASP A 401 -14.86 16.81 -20.76
C ASP A 401 -14.53 15.64 -21.69
N GLN A 402 -13.24 15.50 -22.04
CA GLN A 402 -12.76 14.42 -22.91
C GLN A 402 -12.63 13.09 -22.16
N PHE A 403 -12.58 13.12 -20.83
CA PHE A 403 -12.32 11.95 -20.02
C PHE A 403 -13.44 10.90 -20.16
N THR A 404 -13.07 9.69 -20.56
CA THR A 404 -13.96 8.52 -20.58
C THR A 404 -13.42 7.41 -19.68
N PRO A 405 -14.25 6.39 -19.36
CA PRO A 405 -13.78 5.28 -18.53
C PRO A 405 -12.56 4.52 -19.09
N GLU A 406 -12.42 4.48 -20.41
CA GLU A 406 -11.30 3.83 -21.11
C GLU A 406 -9.97 4.60 -20.98
N ASP A 407 -10.02 5.86 -20.55
CA ASP A 407 -8.83 6.69 -20.41
C ASP A 407 -8.08 6.48 -19.08
N VAL A 408 -8.58 5.58 -18.22
CA VAL A 408 -7.91 5.19 -16.97
C VAL A 408 -7.78 3.68 -16.82
N GLU A 409 -6.54 3.22 -16.67
CA GLU A 409 -6.22 1.83 -16.40
C GLU A 409 -5.82 1.64 -14.93
N LEU A 410 -6.46 0.66 -14.26
CA LEU A 410 -6.11 0.24 -12.91
C LEU A 410 -5.07 -0.88 -12.97
N LEU A 411 -3.93 -0.67 -12.33
CA LEU A 411 -2.79 -1.58 -12.36
C LEU A 411 -2.54 -2.15 -10.97
N ARG A 412 -2.30 -3.48 -10.90
CA ARG A 412 -1.80 -4.18 -9.70
C ARG A 412 -2.70 -4.04 -8.48
N TYR A 413 -4.01 -4.09 -8.69
CA TYR A 413 -4.97 -4.05 -7.61
C TYR A 413 -5.25 -5.45 -7.06
N PHE A 414 -4.74 -5.70 -5.85
CA PHE A 414 -5.03 -6.90 -5.07
C PHE A 414 -5.86 -6.50 -3.85
N ASN A 415 -6.87 -7.28 -3.51
CA ASN A 415 -7.74 -7.01 -2.37
C ASN A 415 -8.23 -8.31 -1.71
N HIS A 416 -8.78 -8.18 -0.50
CA HIS A 416 -9.30 -9.28 0.31
C HIS A 416 -10.70 -9.77 -0.09
N GLY A 417 -11.30 -9.22 -1.14
CA GLY A 417 -12.68 -9.51 -1.53
C GLY A 417 -13.71 -8.76 -0.69
N GLU A 418 -14.97 -9.12 -0.87
CA GLU A 418 -16.11 -8.54 -0.13
C GLU A 418 -16.01 -8.83 1.38
N ILE A 419 -16.74 -8.05 2.18
CA ILE A 419 -16.82 -8.21 3.65
C ILE A 419 -18.23 -8.63 4.02
#